data_AF-A0A967KJ36-F1
#
_entry.id   AF-A0A967KJ36-F1
#
_cell.length_a   1.000
_cell.length_b   1.000
_cell.length_c   1.000
_cell.angle_alpha   90.00
_cell.angle_beta   90.00
_cell.angle_gamma   90.00
#
_symmetry.space_group_name_H-M   'P 1'
#
loop_
_entity.id
_entity.type
_entity.pdbx_description
1 polymer ?
#
loop_
_entity_poly.entity_id
_entity_poly.type
_entity_poly.pdbx_seq_one_letter_code
_entity_poly.pdbx_strand_id
1 'polypeptide(L)' 'LTSQLPEQLDQVYLVNSGTEATEGALKLAKKYTGRSKLVSFHNSYHGDTQGSLSVTGRD' A
#
# COMPACT_ATOMS: atom_id res chain seq x y z
N LEU A 1 -0.23 -9.71 -17.18
CA LEU A 1 -0.31 -8.47 -16.37
C LEU A 1 1.08 -7.91 -16.09
N THR A 2 2.00 -8.71 -15.56
CA THR A 2 3.40 -8.30 -15.28
C THR A 2 4.16 -7.79 -16.50
N SER A 3 3.83 -8.23 -17.71
CA SER A 3 4.39 -7.71 -18.97
C SER A 3 4.09 -6.22 -19.25
N GLN A 4 3.20 -5.59 -18.47
CA GLN A 4 2.87 -4.16 -18.56
C GLN A 4 3.54 -3.32 -17.47
N LEU A 5 4.32 -3.94 -16.58
CA LEU A 5 4.97 -3.28 -15.44
C LEU A 5 6.47 -3.11 -15.70
N PRO A 6 7.17 -2.24 -14.94
CA PRO A 6 8.63 -2.24 -14.90
C PRO A 6 9.20 -3.63 -14.60
N GLU A 7 10.39 -3.93 -15.13
CA GLU A 7 11.02 -5.26 -15.06
C GLU A 7 11.16 -5.81 -13.62
N GLN A 8 11.33 -4.92 -12.63
CA GLN A 8 11.49 -5.29 -11.23
C GLN A 8 10.17 -5.73 -10.55
N LEU A 9 9.02 -5.56 -11.20
CA LEU A 9 7.70 -5.87 -10.67
C LEU A 9 7.11 -7.10 -11.39
N ASP A 10 7.46 -8.29 -10.89
CA ASP A 10 7.16 -9.58 -11.51
C ASP A 10 6.06 -10.39 -10.79
N GLN A 11 5.54 -9.88 -9.67
CA GLN A 11 4.48 -10.53 -8.87
C GLN A 11 3.24 -9.65 -8.72
N VAL A 12 2.06 -10.28 -8.72
CA VAL A 12 0.77 -9.60 -8.55
C VAL A 12 -0.03 -10.28 -7.44
N TYR A 13 -0.53 -9.48 -6.50
CA TYR A 13 -1.49 -9.91 -5.49
C TYR A 13 -2.87 -9.30 -5.81
N LEU A 14 -3.85 -10.15 -6.11
CA LEU A 14 -5.20 -9.73 -6.47
C LEU A 14 -6.04 -9.44 -5.22
N VAL A 15 -6.75 -8.31 -5.24
CA VAL A 15 -7.62 -7.82 -4.17
C VAL A 15 -8.90 -7.24 -4.76
N ASN A 16 -9.89 -6.97 -3.91
CA ASN A 16 -11.22 -6.54 -4.33
C ASN A 16 -11.36 -5.01 -4.37
N SER A 17 -10.40 -4.25 -3.83
CA SER A 17 -10.47 -2.79 -3.77
C SER A 17 -9.09 -2.13 -3.65
N GLY A 18 -9.05 -0.81 -3.87
CA GLY A 18 -7.84 -0.01 -3.66
C GLY A 18 -7.38 0.01 -2.20
N THR A 19 -8.31 0.08 -1.23
CA THR A 19 -7.94 0.11 0.19
C THR A 19 -7.31 -1.22 0.64
N GLU A 20 -7.76 -2.36 0.08
CA GLU A 20 -7.12 -3.66 0.33
C GLU A 20 -5.72 -3.74 -0.31
N ALA A 21 -5.52 -3.12 -1.48
CA ALA A 21 -4.20 -3.04 -2.11
C ALA A 21 -3.22 -2.24 -1.21
N THR A 22 -3.67 -1.11 -0.66
CA THR A 22 -2.90 -0.33 0.32
C THR A 22 -2.57 -1.18 1.56
N GLU A 23 -3.56 -1.83 2.20
CA GLU A 23 -3.35 -2.70 3.37
C GLU A 23 -2.31 -3.81 3.08
N GLY A 24 -2.41 -4.44 1.90
CA GLY A 24 -1.45 -5.43 1.43
C GLY A 24 -0.04 -4.86 1.32
N ALA A 25 0.11 -3.69 0.70
CA ALA A 25 1.39 -3.00 0.56
C ALA A 25 1.99 -2.62 1.92
N LEU A 26 1.18 -2.10 2.85
CA LEU A 26 1.62 -1.74 4.21
C LEU A 26 2.10 -2.97 4.98
N LYS A 27 1.36 -4.09 4.90
CA LYS A 27 1.74 -5.37 5.54
C LYS A 27 3.02 -5.93 4.93
N LEU A 28 3.15 -5.90 3.60
CA LEU A 28 4.34 -6.36 2.90
C LEU A 28 5.58 -5.55 3.29
N ALA A 29 5.48 -4.22 3.28
CA ALA A 29 6.57 -3.33 3.67
C ALA A 29 7.03 -3.58 5.11
N LYS A 30 6.08 -3.70 6.06
CA LYS A 30 6.39 -4.02 7.47
C LYS A 30 7.03 -5.40 7.61
N LYS A 31 6.48 -6.42 6.96
CA LYS A 31 6.98 -7.81 7.03
C LYS A 31 8.39 -7.93 6.44
N TYR A 32 8.64 -7.31 5.30
CA TYR A 32 9.93 -7.40 4.61
C TYR A 32 11.03 -6.59 5.32
N THR A 33 10.71 -5.38 5.78
CA THR A 33 11.71 -4.47 6.36
C THR A 33 11.88 -4.62 7.87
N GLY A 34 10.91 -5.21 8.58
CA GLY A 34 10.85 -5.23 10.04
C GLY A 34 10.57 -3.86 10.69
N ARG A 35 10.30 -2.81 9.91
CA ARG A 35 10.08 -1.44 10.40
C ARG A 35 8.58 -1.18 10.56
N SER A 36 8.19 -0.61 11.69
CA SER A 36 6.79 -0.29 12.01
C SER A 36 6.36 1.12 11.60
N LYS A 37 7.29 2.07 11.51
CA LYS A 37 7.02 3.46 11.15
C LYS A 37 6.81 3.61 9.65
N LEU A 38 5.78 4.37 9.28
CA LEU A 38 5.41 4.69 7.90
C LEU A 38 5.43 6.21 7.71
N VAL A 39 5.61 6.65 6.47
CA VAL A 39 5.57 8.07 6.06
C VAL A 39 4.55 8.19 4.95
N SER A 40 3.73 9.24 5.00
CA SER A 40 2.77 9.60 3.95
C SER A 40 2.81 11.11 3.68
N PHE A 41 2.23 11.53 2.57
CA PHE A 41 2.15 12.93 2.18
C PHE A 41 0.88 13.59 2.73
N HIS A 42 0.95 14.89 3.03
CA HIS A 42 -0.25 15.70 3.28
C HIS A 42 -1.16 15.72 2.05
N ASN A 43 -2.48 15.78 2.28
CA ASN A 43 -3.55 15.66 1.30
C ASN A 43 -3.57 14.34 0.48
N SER A 44 -2.91 13.28 0.96
CA SER A 44 -2.99 11.96 0.32
C SER A 44 -4.32 11.26 0.62
N TYR A 45 -4.73 10.36 -0.27
CA TYR A 45 -5.85 9.44 -0.05
C TYR A 45 -5.41 8.01 -0.34
N HIS A 46 -5.51 7.14 0.67
CA HIS A 46 -5.09 5.74 0.57
C HIS A 46 -6.20 4.73 0.87
N GLY A 47 -7.42 5.22 1.11
CA GLY A 47 -8.59 4.43 1.48
C GLY A 47 -8.99 4.60 2.94
N ASP A 48 -10.10 3.95 3.31
CA ASP A 48 -10.82 4.18 4.57
C ASP A 48 -10.81 2.98 5.53
N THR A 49 -10.08 1.90 5.21
CA THR A 49 -9.80 0.84 6.20
C THR A 49 -8.76 1.32 7.21
N GLN A 50 -8.72 0.73 8.41
CA GLN A 50 -7.91 1.24 9.52
C GLN A 50 -6.43 1.45 9.18
N GLY A 51 -5.78 0.52 8.46
CA GLY A 51 -4.38 0.67 8.05
C GLY A 51 -4.21 1.73 6.98
N SER A 52 -5.06 1.73 5.96
CA SER A 52 -5.07 2.74 4.89
C SER A 52 -5.34 4.16 5.39
N LEU A 53 -6.32 4.32 6.26
CA LEU A 53 -6.68 5.59 6.89
C LEU A 53 -5.52 6.12 7.75
N SER A 54 -4.76 5.24 8.40
CA SER A 54 -3.58 5.66 9.19
C SER A 54 -2.45 6.27 8.37
N VAL A 55 -2.48 6.14 7.03
CA VAL A 55 -1.54 6.78 6.10
C VAL A 55 -2.23 7.76 5.14
N THR A 56 -3.53 7.97 5.25
CA THR A 56 -4.27 9.04 4.55
C THR A 56 -4.00 10.36 5.25
N GLY A 57 -3.47 11.35 4.52
CA GLY A 57 -3.08 12.65 5.05
C GLY A 57 -4.11 13.76 4.82
N ARG A 58 -5.41 13.43 4.83
CA ARG A 58 -6.48 14.40 4.64
C ARG A 58 -6.87 15.03 5.98
N ASP A 59 -6.70 16.34 6.08
CA ASP A 59 -7.17 17.16 7.20
C ASP A 59 -8.64 17.58 7.03
#